data_AF-A0A7C8J8C7-F1
#
_entry.id   AF-A0A7C8J8C7-F1
#
_cell.length_a   1.000
_cell.length_b   1.000
_cell.length_c   1.000
_cell.angle_alpha   90.00
_cell.angle_beta   90.00
_cell.angle_gamma   90.00
#
_symmetry.space_group_name_H-M   'P 1'
#
loop_
_entity.id
_entity.type
_entity.pdbx_description
1 polymer ?
#
loop_
_entity_poly.entity_id
_entity_poly.type
_entity_poly.pdbx_seq_one_letter_code
_entity_poly.pdbx_strand_id
1 'polypeptide(L)' 'MAEQPNLPVRAFEGIKSIEGRNTFVGLTYDKLDITASIDRVRSPKAGAVVVFVGV' A
#
# COMPACT_ATOMS: atom_id res chain seq x y z
N MET A 1 -1.47 35.25 20.08
CA MET A 1 -2.07 34.04 19.50
C MET A 1 -1.17 33.64 18.35
N ALA A 2 -0.35 32.60 18.50
CA ALA A 2 0.52 32.14 17.43
C ALA A 2 -0.26 31.15 16.57
N GLU A 3 -0.38 31.47 15.29
CA GLU A 3 -0.93 30.59 14.26
C GLU A 3 0.00 29.37 14.15
N GLN A 4 -0.51 28.18 14.50
CA GLN A 4 0.23 26.95 14.29
C GLN A 4 0.24 26.66 12.78
N PRO A 5 1.41 26.43 12.16
CA PRO A 5 1.45 26.13 10.74
C PRO A 5 0.72 24.81 10.49
N ASN A 6 -0.34 24.86 9.69
CA ASN A 6 -1.12 23.71 9.25
C ASN A 6 -0.32 22.88 8.24
N LEU A 7 0.74 22.23 8.70
CA LEU A 7 1.46 21.23 7.91
C LEU A 7 0.61 19.96 7.90
N PRO A 8 0.38 19.31 6.73
CA PRO A 8 -0.32 18.03 6.71
C PRO A 8 0.48 17.01 7.50
N VAL A 9 0.03 16.72 8.72
CA VAL A 9 0.65 15.72 9.58
C VAL A 9 0.38 14.36 8.95
N ARG A 10 1.45 13.63 8.59
CA ARG A 10 1.32 12.23 8.15
C ARG A 10 0.56 11.46 9.22
N ALA A 11 -0.60 10.89 8.87
CA ALA A 11 -1.47 10.21 9.82
C ALA A 11 -0.88 8.87 10.32
N PHE A 12 0.16 8.37 9.64
CA PHE A 12 0.89 7.15 9.97
C PHE A 12 2.25 7.18 9.26
N GLU A 13 3.19 6.35 9.72
CA GLU A 13 4.48 6.11 9.08
C GLU A 13 4.50 4.75 8.37
N GLY A 14 5.28 4.63 7.29
CA GLY A 14 5.43 3.40 6.52
C GLY A 14 4.13 2.95 5.85
N ILE A 15 3.72 1.70 6.12
CA ILE A 15 2.51 1.09 5.55
C ILE A 15 1.51 0.80 6.66
N LYS A 16 0.34 1.43 6.60
CA LYS A 16 -0.82 1.03 7.41
C LYS A 16 -1.61 -0.03 6.64
N SER A 17 -1.58 -1.27 7.11
CA SER A 17 -2.21 -2.40 6.41
C SER A 17 -3.26 -3.13 7.23
N ILE A 18 -4.19 -3.76 6.52
CA ILE A 18 -5.08 -4.79 7.04
C ILE A 18 -4.99 -6.03 6.16
N GLU A 19 -5.12 -7.21 6.78
CA GLU A 19 -5.08 -8.50 6.09
C GLU A 19 -6.31 -9.33 6.47
N GLY A 20 -6.88 -10.02 5.50
CA GLY A 20 -8.00 -10.92 5.72
C GLY A 20 -8.47 -11.63 4.46
N ARG A 21 -8.94 -12.87 4.57
CA ARG A 21 -9.46 -13.69 3.46
C ARG A 21 -8.58 -13.63 2.19
N ASN A 22 -7.27 -13.87 2.34
CA ASN A 22 -6.29 -13.82 1.25
C ASN A 22 -6.22 -12.47 0.50
N THR A 23 -6.59 -11.38 1.17
CA THR A 23 -6.56 -10.02 0.64
C THR A 23 -5.65 -9.16 1.50
N PHE A 24 -4.85 -8.33 0.85
CA PHE A 24 -3.99 -7.33 1.46
C PHE A 24 -4.45 -5.94 1.02
N VAL A 25 -4.64 -5.03 1.98
CA VAL A 25 -4.90 -3.62 1.71
C VAL A 25 -3.90 -2.80 2.51
N GLY A 26 -3.14 -1.95 1.83
CA GLY A 26 -2.12 -1.09 2.45
C GLY A 26 -2.25 0.35 1.99
N LEU A 27 -2.12 1.29 2.93
CA LEU A 27 -1.98 2.70 2.66
C LEU A 27 -0.54 3.12 2.98
N THR A 28 0.08 3.89 2.09
CA THR A 28 1.43 4.42 2.27
C THR A 28 1.57 5.79 1.61
N TYR A 29 2.47 6.61 2.15
CA TYR A 29 2.92 7.86 1.52
C TYR A 29 4.19 7.67 0.69
N ASP A 30 4.80 6.48 0.75
CA ASP A 30 6.03 6.15 0.03
C ASP A 30 5.70 5.66 -1.39
N LYS A 31 6.74 5.51 -2.21
CA LYS A 31 6.57 4.97 -3.58
C LYS A 31 6.04 3.54 -3.52
N LEU A 32 5.09 3.23 -4.40
CA LEU A 32 4.55 1.87 -4.51
C LEU A 32 5.57 0.91 -5.14
N ASP A 33 5.74 -0.24 -4.50
CA ASP A 33 6.56 -1.35 -5.00
C ASP A 33 5.66 -2.41 -5.65
N ILE A 34 5.71 -2.45 -6.99
CA ILE A 34 4.93 -3.39 -7.80
C ILE A 34 5.39 -4.83 -7.57
N THR A 35 6.70 -5.07 -7.42
CA THR A 35 7.26 -6.40 -7.19
C THR A 35 6.74 -6.98 -5.89
N ALA A 36 6.77 -6.17 -4.81
CA ALA A 36 6.22 -6.57 -3.52
C ALA A 36 4.71 -6.84 -3.58
N SER A 37 3.99 -6.21 -4.50
CA SER A 37 2.55 -6.43 -4.69
C SER A 37 2.26 -7.74 -5.43
N ILE A 38 3.06 -8.05 -6.47
CA ILE A 38 3.00 -9.32 -7.22
C ILE A 38 3.38 -10.49 -6.32
N ASP A 39 4.43 -10.36 -5.52
CA ASP A 39 4.92 -11.45 -4.68
C ASP A 39 3.92 -11.86 -3.61
N ARG A 40 3.08 -10.93 -3.11
CA ARG A 40 1.99 -11.23 -2.17
C ARG A 40 0.92 -12.15 -2.76
N VAL A 41 0.68 -12.09 -4.07
CA VAL A 41 -0.37 -12.87 -4.75
C VAL A 41 0.20 -14.06 -5.53
N ARG A 42 1.53 -14.22 -5.57
CA ARG A 42 2.21 -15.31 -6.26
C ARG A 42 1.79 -16.64 -5.65
N SER A 43 1.36 -17.57 -6.49
CA SER A 43 0.92 -18.91 -6.05
C SER A 43 1.26 -19.96 -7.11
N PRO A 44 1.77 -21.15 -6.72
CA PRO A 44 1.98 -22.26 -7.65
C PRO A 44 0.70 -22.74 -8.36
N LYS A 45 -0.47 -22.41 -7.81
CA LYS A 45 -1.78 -22.75 -8.39
C LYS A 45 -2.30 -21.69 -9.36
N ALA A 46 -1.70 -20.50 -9.39
CA ALA A 46 -2.12 -19.42 -10.27
C ALA A 46 -1.45 -19.55 -11.64
N GLY A 47 -2.24 -19.56 -12.73
CA GLY A 47 -1.71 -19.59 -14.09
C GLY A 47 -1.22 -18.24 -14.60
N ALA A 48 -1.68 -17.14 -14.00
CA ALA A 48 -1.25 -15.77 -14.31
C ALA A 48 -1.47 -14.84 -13.12
N VAL A 49 -0.73 -13.72 -13.08
CA VAL A 49 -0.95 -12.59 -12.15
C VAL A 49 -1.20 -11.34 -13.00
N VAL A 50 -2.22 -10.57 -12.65
CA VAL A 50 -2.57 -9.32 -13.34
C VAL A 50 -2.38 -8.16 -12.37
N VAL A 51 -1.75 -7.08 -12.84
CA VAL A 51 -1.52 -5.86 -12.06
C VAL A 51 -2.11 -4.68 -12.80
N PHE A 52 -2.86 -3.86 -12.07
CA PHE A 52 -3.37 -2.57 -12.55
C PHE A 52 -2.68 -1.45 -11.78
N VAL A 53 -2.17 -0.45 -12.49
CA VAL A 53 -1.49 0.71 -11.91
C VAL A 53 -2.12 1.97 -12.48
N GLY A 54 -2.63 2.83 -11.59
CA GLY A 54 -3.03 4.20 -11.95
C GLY A 54 -1.84 5.13 -11.76
N VAL A 55 -1.53 5.92 -12.78
CA VAL A 55 -0.44 6.90 -12.80
C VAL A 55 -0.97 8.32 -12.87
#